data_AF-A0A4S8LS41-F1
#
_entry.id   AF-A0A4S8LS41-F1
#
_cell.length_a   1.000
_cell.length_b   1.000
_cell.length_c   1.000
_cell.angle_alpha   90.00
_cell.angle_beta   90.00
_cell.angle_gamma   90.00
#
_symmetry.space_group_name_H-M   'P 1'
#
loop_
_entity.id
_entity.type
_entity.pdbx_description
1 polymer ?
#
loop_
_entity_poly.entity_id
_entity_poly.type
_entity_poly.pdbx_seq_one_letter_code
_entity_poly.pdbx_strand_id
1 'polypeptide(L)'
;MTVEKCIAFCKDQDFIFAGVEFGQECYCDSTIQFPGSLAPEPTDCSQGFACTGNSSETCGARGRIEIFTNGGQAPVLVENVPNSAWAYQGCFTDSAASRVLATPMAVPVGVTAETCTAACQTAGFTDAGLEDGRECWCDNTLGTTSTHVSDLDCRAVCVANHTEYCGNANRIALYHLFDDDGSGSGGGGGGAQNECVAQDMSNFTLVARFNTPPSNGAPQEIPLKVLLVEMVPSVTWTVLSVSFYD
;
A
#
# COMPACT_ATOMS: atom_id res chain seq x y z
N MET A 1 21.86 -10.23 -24.29
CA MET A 1 21.05 -10.49 -23.08
C MET A 1 21.05 -11.99 -22.76
N THR A 2 21.09 -12.40 -21.50
CA THR A 2 20.71 -13.76 -21.04
C THR A 2 19.70 -13.60 -19.91
N VAL A 3 18.93 -14.64 -19.61
CA VAL A 3 17.96 -14.63 -18.50
C VAL A 3 18.66 -14.28 -17.18
N GLU A 4 19.78 -14.93 -16.88
CA GLU A 4 20.52 -14.75 -15.62
C GLU A 4 21.07 -13.34 -15.49
N LYS A 5 21.52 -12.73 -16.60
CA LYS A 5 22.00 -11.35 -16.59
C LYS A 5 20.89 -10.37 -16.25
N CYS A 6 19.68 -10.59 -16.77
CA CYS A 6 18.54 -9.74 -16.44
C CYS A 6 18.12 -9.91 -14.96
N ILE A 7 18.02 -11.16 -14.49
CA ILE A 7 17.69 -11.46 -13.09
C ILE A 7 18.71 -10.83 -12.13
N ALA A 8 20.01 -11.01 -12.40
CA ALA A 8 21.06 -10.44 -11.57
C ALA A 8 21.00 -8.90 -11.57
N PHE A 9 20.81 -8.29 -12.74
CA PHE A 9 20.69 -6.84 -12.86
C PHE A 9 19.51 -6.28 -12.05
N CYS A 10 18.31 -6.85 -12.18
CA CYS A 10 17.13 -6.37 -11.46
C CYS A 10 17.26 -6.59 -9.95
N LYS A 11 17.83 -7.72 -9.54
CA LYS A 11 18.11 -8.00 -8.12
C LYS A 11 19.10 -7.00 -7.53
N ASP A 12 20.16 -6.64 -8.26
CA ASP A 12 21.16 -5.66 -7.81
C ASP A 12 20.60 -4.23 -7.70
N GLN A 13 19.38 -4.01 -8.22
CA GLN A 13 18.63 -2.75 -8.10
C GLN A 13 17.39 -2.89 -7.18
N ASP A 14 17.37 -3.94 -6.35
CA ASP A 14 16.32 -4.23 -5.37
C ASP A 14 14.91 -4.42 -5.96
N PHE A 15 14.80 -4.82 -7.23
CA PHE A 15 13.52 -5.19 -7.84
C PHE A 15 13.19 -6.67 -7.58
N ILE A 16 11.89 -6.96 -7.42
CA ILE A 16 11.38 -8.31 -7.14
C ILE A 16 11.26 -9.14 -8.41
N PHE A 17 10.89 -8.48 -9.52
CA PHE A 17 10.70 -9.08 -10.82
C PHE A 17 11.78 -8.65 -11.80
N ALA A 18 12.22 -9.61 -12.59
CA ALA A 18 12.99 -9.40 -13.80
C ALA A 18 12.20 -9.94 -14.97
N GLY A 19 12.10 -9.18 -16.05
CA GLY A 19 11.36 -9.55 -17.24
C GLY A 19 12.22 -9.43 -18.48
N VAL A 20 12.23 -10.44 -19.34
CA VAL A 20 12.94 -10.40 -20.63
C VAL A 20 11.93 -10.32 -21.77
N GLU A 21 12.22 -9.46 -22.75
CA GLU A 21 11.39 -9.28 -23.94
C GLU A 21 12.25 -9.17 -25.20
N PHE A 22 11.65 -9.59 -26.32
CA PHE A 22 12.17 -9.36 -27.67
C PHE A 22 13.63 -9.81 -27.89
N GLY A 23 14.09 -10.85 -27.17
CA GLY A 23 15.43 -11.44 -27.31
C GLY A 23 16.57 -10.66 -26.67
N GLN A 24 16.34 -9.41 -26.24
CA GLN A 24 17.43 -8.50 -25.84
C GLN A 24 17.08 -7.51 -24.75
N GLU A 25 15.81 -7.29 -24.47
CA GLU A 25 15.35 -6.30 -23.50
C GLU A 25 15.27 -6.93 -22.11
N CYS A 26 15.55 -6.12 -21.09
CA CYS A 26 15.43 -6.48 -19.69
C CYS A 26 14.68 -5.37 -18.97
N TYR A 27 13.64 -5.76 -18.25
CA TYR A 27 12.75 -4.89 -17.48
C TYR A 27 12.82 -5.31 -16.02
N CYS A 28 12.81 -4.34 -15.13
CA CYS A 28 12.80 -4.57 -13.70
C CYS A 28 11.59 -3.86 -13.10
N ASP A 29 10.87 -4.54 -12.21
CA ASP A 29 9.75 -3.98 -11.49
C ASP A 29 9.57 -4.74 -10.17
N SER A 30 8.85 -4.16 -9.23
CA SER A 30 8.42 -4.84 -8.00
C SER A 30 6.94 -5.20 -8.01
N THR A 31 6.25 -4.88 -9.10
CA THR A 31 4.85 -5.23 -9.36
C THR A 31 4.64 -5.71 -10.80
N ILE A 32 3.52 -6.38 -11.04
CA ILE A 32 3.03 -6.61 -12.40
C ILE A 32 2.13 -5.43 -12.75
N GLN A 33 2.57 -4.59 -13.68
CA GLN A 33 1.85 -3.40 -14.11
C GLN A 33 0.53 -3.76 -14.81
N PHE A 34 -0.54 -3.01 -14.54
CA PHE A 34 -1.80 -3.11 -15.28
C PHE A 34 -1.63 -2.57 -16.71
N PRO A 35 -2.23 -3.17 -17.75
CA PRO A 35 -3.17 -4.30 -17.76
C PRO A 35 -2.49 -5.67 -17.96
N GLY A 36 -1.24 -5.82 -17.53
CA GLY A 36 -0.49 -7.07 -17.61
C GLY A 36 -1.29 -8.25 -17.04
N SER A 37 -1.33 -9.34 -17.79
CA SER A 37 -2.03 -10.57 -17.42
C SER A 37 -1.23 -11.78 -17.90
N LEU A 38 -1.49 -12.93 -17.28
CA LEU A 38 -0.85 -14.17 -17.68
C LEU A 38 -1.23 -14.51 -19.12
N ALA A 39 -0.22 -14.87 -19.92
CA ALA A 39 -0.47 -15.40 -21.25
C ALA A 39 -1.25 -16.73 -21.14
N PRO A 40 -2.16 -17.03 -22.10
CA PRO A 40 -2.91 -18.29 -22.10
C PRO A 40 -2.01 -19.52 -22.07
N GLU A 41 -0.92 -19.50 -22.83
CA GLU A 41 0.04 -20.59 -22.90
C GLU A 41 1.47 -20.07 -22.66
N PRO A 42 2.32 -20.79 -21.90
CA PRO A 42 3.71 -20.39 -21.66
C PRO A 42 4.49 -20.17 -22.96
N THR A 43 4.16 -20.94 -24.00
CA THR A 43 4.81 -20.81 -25.30
C THR A 43 4.59 -19.45 -25.96
N ASP A 44 3.50 -18.75 -25.64
CA ASP A 44 3.24 -17.41 -26.18
C ASP A 44 4.34 -16.41 -25.76
N CYS A 45 4.99 -16.64 -24.61
CA CYS A 45 6.11 -15.86 -24.13
C CYS A 45 7.47 -16.32 -24.67
N SER A 46 7.54 -17.39 -25.47
CA SER A 46 8.80 -17.97 -25.91
C SER A 46 8.92 -18.14 -27.43
N GLN A 47 7.88 -17.79 -28.19
CA GLN A 47 7.85 -18.00 -29.65
C GLN A 47 8.81 -17.07 -30.39
N GLY A 48 9.91 -17.63 -30.87
CA GLY A 48 10.73 -17.05 -31.94
C GLY A 48 11.76 -16.01 -31.52
N PHE A 49 11.97 -15.79 -30.22
CA PHE A 49 12.96 -14.83 -29.71
C PHE A 49 13.90 -15.49 -28.70
N ALA A 50 14.98 -16.07 -29.23
CA ALA A 50 16.08 -16.54 -28.42
C ALA A 50 16.86 -15.36 -27.81
N CYS A 51 17.44 -15.55 -26.64
CA CYS A 51 18.26 -14.53 -26.01
C CYS A 51 19.52 -14.23 -26.86
N THR A 52 19.79 -12.96 -27.15
CA THR A 52 20.97 -12.49 -27.93
C THR A 52 22.33 -12.90 -27.35
N GLY A 53 22.38 -13.23 -26.06
CA GLY A 53 23.58 -13.69 -25.35
C GLY A 53 23.62 -15.18 -25.07
N ASN A 54 22.52 -15.92 -25.28
CA ASN A 54 22.46 -17.37 -25.21
C ASN A 54 21.28 -17.88 -26.05
N SER A 55 21.56 -18.42 -27.25
CA SER A 55 20.51 -18.89 -28.15
C SER A 55 19.77 -20.15 -27.68
N SER A 56 20.18 -20.74 -26.55
CA SER A 56 19.51 -21.89 -25.92
C SER A 56 18.41 -21.46 -24.94
N GLU A 57 18.32 -20.17 -24.62
CA GLU A 57 17.30 -19.58 -23.74
C GLU A 57 16.27 -18.79 -24.56
N THR A 58 15.08 -18.65 -24.00
CA THR A 58 14.00 -17.78 -24.51
C THR A 58 14.03 -16.45 -23.77
N CYS A 59 13.80 -15.36 -24.50
CA CYS A 59 13.80 -14.01 -23.94
C CYS A 59 12.53 -13.25 -24.37
N GLY A 60 11.38 -13.78 -23.96
CA GLY A 60 10.08 -13.20 -24.28
C GLY A 60 9.66 -13.37 -25.74
N ALA A 61 8.69 -12.58 -26.18
CA ALA A 61 8.31 -12.39 -27.58
C ALA A 61 7.78 -10.95 -27.78
N ARG A 62 7.32 -10.61 -28.99
CA ARG A 62 6.75 -9.27 -29.25
C ARG A 62 5.48 -9.05 -28.42
N GLY A 63 5.50 -8.10 -27.49
CA GLY A 63 4.36 -7.79 -26.61
C GLY A 63 4.09 -8.90 -25.59
N ARG A 64 5.12 -9.67 -25.22
CA ARG A 64 5.06 -10.82 -24.31
C ARG A 64 6.34 -10.90 -23.52
N ILE A 65 6.24 -10.62 -22.23
CA ILE A 65 7.37 -10.61 -21.32
C ILE A 65 7.42 -11.94 -20.56
N GLU A 66 8.60 -12.56 -20.52
CA GLU A 66 8.86 -13.71 -19.65
C GLU A 66 9.35 -13.18 -18.30
N ILE A 67 8.57 -13.41 -17.23
CA ILE A 67 8.79 -12.82 -15.90
C ILE A 67 9.39 -13.85 -14.95
N PHE A 68 10.44 -13.45 -14.26
CA PHE A 68 11.13 -14.18 -13.21
C PHE A 68 11.02 -13.41 -11.90
N THR A 69 10.89 -14.12 -10.78
CA THR A 69 10.84 -13.52 -9.44
C THR A 69 11.97 -14.05 -8.56
N ASN A 70 12.50 -13.20 -7.70
CA ASN A 70 13.45 -13.61 -6.66
C ASN A 70 12.75 -14.15 -5.38
N GLY A 71 11.42 -14.21 -5.35
CA GLY A 71 10.64 -14.64 -4.18
C GLY A 71 10.54 -13.58 -3.07
N GLY A 72 10.94 -12.33 -3.35
CA GLY A 72 10.79 -11.20 -2.45
C GLY A 72 9.33 -10.88 -2.14
N GLN A 73 9.11 -10.20 -1.02
CA GLN A 73 7.77 -9.78 -0.60
C GLN A 73 7.25 -8.68 -1.55
N ALA A 74 6.05 -8.88 -2.09
CA ALA A 74 5.37 -7.86 -2.89
C ALA A 74 5.21 -6.56 -2.10
N PRO A 75 5.22 -5.39 -2.76
CA PRO A 75 5.07 -4.12 -2.05
C PRO A 75 3.75 -4.07 -1.27
N VAL A 76 3.78 -3.41 -0.12
CA VAL A 76 2.62 -3.27 0.76
C VAL A 76 2.28 -1.80 1.00
N LEU A 77 1.02 -1.51 1.31
CA LEU A 77 0.66 -0.27 1.99
C LEU A 77 1.07 -0.45 3.45
N VAL A 78 1.82 0.52 4.00
CA VAL A 78 2.25 0.48 5.39
C VAL A 78 1.07 0.93 6.25
N GLU A 79 0.28 -0.02 6.74
CA GLU A 79 -0.92 0.32 7.53
C GLU A 79 -0.60 1.10 8.80
N ASN A 80 0.46 0.69 9.52
CA ASN A 80 0.96 1.37 10.72
C ASN A 80 2.45 1.62 10.56
N VAL A 81 2.86 2.87 10.66
CA VAL A 81 4.26 3.27 10.45
C VAL A 81 5.09 2.85 11.67
N PRO A 82 6.12 1.99 11.50
CA PRO A 82 6.85 1.41 12.62
C PRO A 82 7.47 2.46 13.57
N ASN A 83 7.35 2.22 14.88
CA ASN A 83 7.86 3.11 15.94
C ASN A 83 7.31 4.54 15.88
N SER A 84 6.08 4.72 15.42
CA SER A 84 5.41 6.02 15.37
C SER A 84 3.91 5.87 15.64
N ALA A 85 3.23 7.00 15.87
CA ALA A 85 1.78 7.06 15.99
C ALA A 85 1.08 7.41 14.65
N TRP A 86 1.77 7.25 13.51
CA TRP A 86 1.18 7.46 12.19
C TRP A 86 0.55 6.18 11.66
N ALA A 87 -0.67 6.28 11.14
CA ALA A 87 -1.33 5.16 10.45
C ALA A 87 -1.97 5.61 9.14
N TYR A 88 -2.00 4.69 8.18
CA TYR A 88 -2.64 4.87 6.88
C TYR A 88 -4.15 5.09 7.03
N GLN A 89 -4.69 6.06 6.31
CA GLN A 89 -6.10 6.47 6.35
C GLN A 89 -6.85 6.21 5.05
N GLY A 90 -6.19 5.64 4.04
CA GLY A 90 -6.77 5.34 2.75
C GLY A 90 -6.17 6.15 1.59
N CYS A 91 -6.65 5.83 0.39
CA CYS A 91 -6.21 6.43 -0.85
C CYS A 91 -7.15 7.58 -1.24
N PHE A 92 -6.61 8.75 -1.55
CA PHE A 92 -7.40 9.94 -1.88
C PHE A 92 -7.02 10.48 -3.26
N THR A 93 -8.02 10.97 -4.01
CA THR A 93 -7.77 11.71 -5.24
C THR A 93 -7.03 13.01 -4.95
N ASP A 94 -6.03 13.32 -5.76
CA ASP A 94 -5.33 14.59 -5.71
C ASP A 94 -5.38 15.33 -7.06
N SER A 95 -5.15 16.64 -7.04
CA SER A 95 -4.97 17.43 -8.27
C SER A 95 -4.21 18.72 -8.01
N ALA A 96 -3.40 19.16 -8.97
CA ALA A 96 -2.69 20.44 -8.87
C ALA A 96 -3.62 21.66 -8.72
N ALA A 97 -4.86 21.58 -9.22
CA ALA A 97 -5.85 22.66 -9.11
C ALA A 97 -6.60 22.66 -7.76
N SER A 98 -6.64 21.51 -7.07
CA SER A 98 -7.31 21.34 -5.80
C SER A 98 -6.63 20.22 -5.02
N ARG A 99 -5.57 20.59 -4.31
CA ARG A 99 -4.70 19.65 -3.59
C ARG A 99 -5.40 19.10 -2.35
N VAL A 100 -5.24 17.81 -2.07
CA VAL A 100 -5.68 17.21 -0.79
C VAL A 100 -4.76 17.62 0.36
N LEU A 101 -3.46 17.72 0.12
CA LEU A 101 -2.45 18.25 1.04
C LEU A 101 -1.62 19.30 0.29
N ALA A 102 -1.49 20.52 0.84
CA ALA A 102 -0.95 21.64 0.06
C ALA A 102 0.57 21.85 0.22
N THR A 103 1.19 21.28 1.26
CA THR A 103 2.58 21.59 1.62
C THR A 103 3.54 20.48 1.16
N PRO A 104 4.34 20.69 0.11
CA PRO A 104 5.32 19.70 -0.31
C PRO A 104 6.53 19.68 0.64
N MET A 105 7.07 18.49 0.88
CA MET A 105 8.28 18.29 1.69
C MET A 105 9.42 17.73 0.86
N ALA A 106 10.62 18.27 1.08
CA ALA A 106 11.85 17.68 0.57
C ALA A 106 12.29 16.55 1.50
N VAL A 107 12.38 15.33 0.95
CA VAL A 107 12.87 14.15 1.66
C VAL A 107 14.14 13.63 0.98
N PRO A 108 15.35 14.13 1.34
CA PRO A 108 16.58 13.86 0.60
C PRO A 108 17.00 12.39 0.58
N VAL A 109 16.56 11.61 1.58
CA VAL A 109 16.83 10.17 1.68
C VAL A 109 15.90 9.32 0.80
N GLY A 110 14.95 9.97 0.12
CA GLY A 110 13.89 9.31 -0.64
C GLY A 110 12.62 9.12 0.19
N VAL A 111 11.48 9.04 -0.50
CA VAL A 111 10.15 8.97 0.12
C VAL A 111 9.72 7.52 0.35
N THR A 112 9.32 7.24 1.59
CA THR A 112 8.67 6.04 2.14
C THR A 112 7.63 6.50 3.17
N ALA A 113 6.81 5.59 3.70
CA ALA A 113 5.83 5.94 4.73
C ALA A 113 6.51 6.57 5.96
N GLU A 114 7.61 5.99 6.43
CA GLU A 114 8.39 6.44 7.58
C GLU A 114 9.03 7.81 7.33
N THR A 115 9.68 7.98 6.18
CA THR A 115 10.46 9.19 5.91
C THR A 115 9.58 10.40 5.64
N CYS A 116 8.42 10.20 4.99
CA CYS A 116 7.47 11.28 4.75
C CYS A 116 6.74 11.69 6.03
N THR A 117 6.21 10.72 6.79
CA THR A 117 5.54 11.02 8.07
C THR A 117 6.47 11.67 9.08
N ALA A 118 7.73 11.22 9.18
CA ALA A 118 8.74 11.87 10.02
C ALA A 118 9.03 13.32 9.59
N ALA A 119 9.07 13.60 8.28
CA ALA A 119 9.25 14.95 7.76
C ALA A 119 8.04 15.85 8.08
N CYS A 120 6.82 15.35 7.89
CA CYS A 120 5.59 16.06 8.25
C CYS A 120 5.50 16.34 9.75
N GLN A 121 5.79 15.34 10.59
CA GLN A 121 5.78 15.49 12.04
C GLN A 121 6.82 16.52 12.51
N THR A 122 8.03 16.49 11.95
CA THR A 122 9.09 17.48 12.27
C THR A 122 8.68 18.90 11.88
N ALA A 123 7.89 19.04 10.81
CA ALA A 123 7.35 20.31 10.35
C ALA A 123 6.06 20.74 11.11
N GLY A 124 5.56 19.93 12.05
CA GLY A 124 4.38 20.23 12.86
C GLY A 124 3.05 19.95 12.17
N PHE A 125 3.03 19.02 11.21
CA PHE A 125 1.82 18.57 10.52
C PHE A 125 1.28 17.26 11.08
N THR A 126 -0.04 17.10 11.10
CA THR A 126 -0.75 15.88 11.53
C THR A 126 -1.20 14.99 10.38
N ASP A 127 -1.15 15.49 9.14
CA ASP A 127 -1.45 14.71 7.94
C ASP A 127 -0.22 14.67 7.03
N ALA A 128 0.05 13.48 6.50
CA ALA A 128 1.13 13.20 5.57
C ALA A 128 0.58 12.40 4.39
N GLY A 129 1.09 12.65 3.19
CA GLY A 129 0.61 12.00 1.98
C GLY A 129 1.76 11.71 1.02
N LEU A 130 1.77 10.50 0.51
CA LEU A 130 2.74 10.05 -0.47
C LEU A 130 2.09 10.03 -1.84
N GLU A 131 2.73 10.66 -2.83
CA GLU A 131 2.24 10.72 -4.22
C GLU A 131 3.33 10.29 -5.21
N ASP A 132 2.90 9.66 -6.31
CA ASP A 132 3.73 9.31 -7.48
C ASP A 132 5.05 8.56 -7.17
N GLY A 133 5.08 7.79 -6.09
CA GLY A 133 6.24 7.01 -5.69
C GLY A 133 7.42 7.81 -5.13
N ARG A 134 7.32 9.14 -5.06
CA ARG A 134 8.49 10.02 -4.79
C ARG A 134 8.18 11.33 -4.09
N GLU A 135 6.92 11.73 -4.02
CA GLU A 135 6.53 13.01 -3.46
C GLU A 135 5.98 12.83 -2.05
N CYS A 136 6.28 13.79 -1.19
CA CYS A 136 5.76 13.86 0.16
C CYS A 136 5.03 15.19 0.34
N TRP A 137 3.82 15.12 0.84
CA TRP A 137 2.93 16.25 1.07
C TRP A 137 2.44 16.22 2.50
N CYS A 138 2.25 17.38 3.11
CA CYS A 138 1.75 17.50 4.47
C CYS A 138 0.68 18.58 4.57
N ASP A 139 -0.18 18.44 5.56
CA ASP A 139 -1.12 19.47 5.99
C ASP A 139 -1.62 19.16 7.42
N ASN A 140 -2.49 20.02 7.94
CA ASN A 140 -3.27 19.73 9.15
C ASN A 140 -4.76 19.58 8.85
N THR A 141 -5.15 19.76 7.59
CA THR A 141 -6.53 19.62 7.11
C THR A 141 -6.53 19.14 5.68
N LEU A 142 -7.46 18.24 5.35
CA LEU A 142 -7.62 17.76 3.98
C LEU A 142 -8.39 18.75 3.10
N GLY A 143 -7.96 18.88 1.86
CA GLY A 143 -8.72 19.57 0.81
C GLY A 143 -10.11 18.96 0.61
N THR A 144 -11.15 19.80 0.62
CA THR A 144 -12.56 19.37 0.67
C THR A 144 -13.10 18.73 -0.60
N THR A 145 -12.38 18.86 -1.72
CA THR A 145 -12.77 18.24 -3.00
C THR A 145 -12.15 16.86 -3.20
N SER A 146 -11.26 16.43 -2.32
CA SER A 146 -10.66 15.11 -2.38
C SER A 146 -11.71 14.04 -2.07
N THR A 147 -11.60 12.90 -2.73
CA THR A 147 -12.47 11.75 -2.50
C THR A 147 -11.63 10.54 -2.13
N HIS A 148 -12.08 9.80 -1.12
CA HIS A 148 -11.54 8.48 -0.82
C HIS A 148 -11.86 7.51 -1.97
N VAL A 149 -10.85 6.79 -2.44
CA VAL A 149 -10.92 5.84 -3.56
C VAL A 149 -10.33 4.49 -3.16
N SER A 150 -10.32 3.53 -4.08
CA SER A 150 -9.74 2.21 -3.85
C SER A 150 -8.25 2.31 -3.54
N ASP A 151 -7.77 1.55 -2.57
CA ASP A 151 -6.34 1.40 -2.29
C ASP A 151 -5.54 0.87 -3.48
N LEU A 152 -6.21 0.20 -4.43
CA LEU A 152 -5.60 -0.22 -5.69
C LEU A 152 -5.06 0.97 -6.50
N ASP A 153 -5.67 2.15 -6.36
CA ASP A 153 -5.27 3.36 -7.08
C ASP A 153 -3.96 3.93 -6.51
N CYS A 154 -3.59 3.62 -5.26
CA CYS A 154 -2.39 4.13 -4.57
C CYS A 154 -1.20 3.14 -4.59
N ARG A 155 -1.13 2.26 -5.60
CA ARG A 155 -0.12 1.20 -5.70
C ARG A 155 1.09 1.52 -6.61
N ALA A 156 1.51 2.78 -6.69
CA ALA A 156 2.84 3.09 -7.21
C ALA A 156 3.90 2.71 -6.18
N VAL A 157 4.92 1.96 -6.62
CA VAL A 157 6.02 1.54 -5.75
C VAL A 157 6.85 2.76 -5.34
N CYS A 158 7.25 2.83 -4.08
CA CYS A 158 8.17 3.86 -3.62
C CYS A 158 9.53 3.72 -4.32
N VAL A 159 10.06 4.80 -4.87
CA VAL A 159 11.37 4.79 -5.53
C VAL A 159 12.52 4.53 -4.55
N ALA A 160 12.33 4.91 -3.29
CA ALA A 160 13.33 4.74 -2.24
C ALA A 160 13.27 3.37 -1.56
N ASN A 161 12.12 2.71 -1.60
CA ASN A 161 11.93 1.38 -1.04
C ASN A 161 10.94 0.56 -1.86
N HIS A 162 11.46 -0.38 -2.65
CA HIS A 162 10.64 -1.22 -3.51
C HIS A 162 9.76 -2.25 -2.79
N THR A 163 9.72 -2.26 -1.45
CA THR A 163 8.81 -3.11 -0.65
C THR A 163 7.55 -2.40 -0.18
N GLU A 164 7.34 -1.14 -0.56
CA GLU A 164 6.21 -0.33 -0.11
C GLU A 164 5.54 0.43 -1.27
N TYR A 165 4.27 0.79 -1.06
CA TYR A 165 3.50 1.65 -1.95
C TYR A 165 3.47 3.11 -1.45
N CYS A 166 3.61 4.05 -2.39
CA CYS A 166 3.76 5.49 -2.16
C CYS A 166 2.77 6.30 -3.02
N GLY A 167 1.49 5.97 -2.92
CA GLY A 167 0.43 6.66 -3.68
C GLY A 167 0.46 6.29 -5.16
N ASN A 168 0.07 7.21 -6.04
CA ASN A 168 0.20 7.12 -7.50
C ASN A 168 0.01 8.52 -8.09
N ALA A 169 0.11 8.67 -9.42
CA ALA A 169 -0.17 9.95 -10.06
C ALA A 169 -1.60 10.42 -9.75
N ASN A 170 -1.75 11.61 -9.15
CA ASN A 170 -3.04 12.17 -8.70
C ASN A 170 -3.75 11.30 -7.65
N ARG A 171 -2.98 10.55 -6.86
CA ARG A 171 -3.46 9.65 -5.80
C ARG A 171 -2.52 9.73 -4.60
N ILE A 172 -3.03 10.25 -3.50
CA ILE A 172 -2.29 10.38 -2.25
C ILE A 172 -2.61 9.18 -1.36
N ALA A 173 -1.59 8.43 -0.97
CA ALA A 173 -1.67 7.51 0.16
C ALA A 173 -1.58 8.34 1.44
N LEU A 174 -2.72 8.54 2.13
CA LEU A 174 -2.84 9.45 3.27
C LEU A 174 -2.48 8.73 4.57
N TYR A 175 -1.75 9.41 5.44
CA TYR A 175 -1.38 8.99 6.80
C TYR A 175 -1.76 10.10 7.77
N HIS A 176 -2.23 9.70 8.96
CA HIS A 176 -2.60 10.64 10.02
C HIS A 176 -1.83 10.31 11.30
N LEU A 177 -1.38 11.35 11.98
CA LEU A 177 -0.74 11.27 13.29
C LEU A 177 -1.81 11.20 14.37
N PHE A 178 -1.86 10.10 15.11
CA PHE A 178 -2.68 10.01 16.31
C PHE A 178 -1.89 10.56 17.50
N ASP A 179 -2.58 11.22 18.42
CA ASP A 179 -1.97 11.66 19.66
C ASP A 179 -1.48 10.41 20.43
N ASP A 180 -0.15 10.26 20.52
CA ASP A 180 0.48 9.38 21.49
C ASP A 180 0.08 9.93 22.87
N ASP A 181 -0.87 9.29 23.54
CA ASP A 181 -1.29 9.63 24.91
C ASP A 181 -0.19 9.24 25.91
N GLY A 182 1.02 9.78 25.72
CA GLY A 182 1.99 10.14 26.76
C GLY A 182 2.44 9.09 27.77
N SER A 183 2.41 7.78 27.50
CA SER A 183 2.83 6.76 28.48
C SER A 183 3.69 5.64 27.87
N GLY A 184 4.85 6.01 27.35
CA GLY A 184 5.94 5.09 26.99
C GLY A 184 7.15 5.21 27.92
N SER A 185 6.96 5.04 29.24
CA SER A 185 8.07 4.78 30.17
C SER A 185 7.69 3.62 31.09
N GLY A 186 8.58 2.63 31.19
CA GLY A 186 8.31 1.34 31.79
C GLY A 186 7.83 1.40 33.24
N GLY A 187 6.87 0.53 33.56
CA GLY A 187 6.43 0.25 34.92
C GLY A 187 5.18 -0.62 34.92
N GLY A 188 5.32 -1.88 35.32
CA GLY A 188 4.20 -2.82 35.40
C GLY A 188 3.09 -2.36 36.36
N GLY A 189 1.85 -2.65 35.99
CA GLY A 189 0.66 -2.44 36.81
C GLY A 189 -0.58 -2.41 35.94
N GLY A 190 -1.37 -3.49 35.97
CA GLY A 190 -2.56 -3.65 35.14
C GLY A 190 -3.62 -2.58 35.39
N GLY A 191 -4.33 -2.21 34.32
CA GLY A 191 -5.55 -1.40 34.40
C GLY A 191 -5.82 -0.54 33.16
N ALA A 192 -6.72 -1.05 32.31
CA ALA A 192 -7.56 -0.34 31.33
C ALA A 192 -6.86 0.36 30.13
N GLN A 193 -6.67 -0.41 29.06
CA GLN A 193 -6.54 0.09 27.69
C GLN A 193 -7.93 0.46 27.16
N ASN A 194 -8.11 1.65 26.58
CA ASN A 194 -9.25 1.99 25.72
C ASN A 194 -9.03 1.50 24.28
N GLU A 195 -8.34 0.36 24.14
CA GLU A 195 -8.27 -0.39 22.91
C GLU A 195 -8.93 -1.75 23.19
N CYS A 196 -10.02 -2.04 22.49
CA CYS A 196 -10.72 -3.31 22.63
C CYS A 196 -9.96 -4.44 21.92
N VAL A 197 -8.72 -4.71 22.33
CA VAL A 197 -8.00 -5.92 21.90
C VAL A 197 -8.44 -7.07 22.80
N ALA A 198 -9.62 -7.60 22.52
CA ALA A 198 -10.05 -8.86 23.12
C ALA A 198 -9.24 -9.99 22.47
N GLN A 199 -8.27 -10.53 23.22
CA GLN A 199 -7.38 -11.61 22.75
C GLN A 199 -8.11 -12.97 22.58
N ASP A 200 -9.38 -13.04 22.96
CA ASP A 200 -10.32 -14.11 22.62
C ASP A 200 -11.71 -13.48 22.45
N MET A 201 -12.26 -13.54 21.24
CA MET A 201 -13.63 -13.12 20.94
C MET A 201 -14.43 -14.31 20.41
N SER A 202 -14.96 -15.11 21.32
CA SER A 202 -16.12 -15.95 21.02
C SER A 202 -17.40 -15.15 21.28
N ASN A 203 -18.37 -15.22 20.37
CA ASN A 203 -19.69 -14.57 20.47
C ASN A 203 -19.68 -13.03 20.48
N PHE A 204 -18.89 -12.37 19.61
CA PHE A 204 -18.99 -10.92 19.42
C PHE A 204 -20.11 -10.53 18.43
N THR A 205 -20.61 -9.30 18.55
CA THR A 205 -21.55 -8.68 17.59
C THR A 205 -20.95 -7.37 17.12
N LEU A 206 -20.81 -7.19 15.81
CA LEU A 206 -20.42 -5.92 15.23
C LEU A 206 -21.63 -4.99 15.15
N VAL A 207 -21.44 -3.72 15.51
CA VAL A 207 -22.48 -2.69 15.44
C VAL A 207 -21.94 -1.44 14.76
N ALA A 208 -22.72 -0.85 13.86
CA ALA A 208 -22.48 0.51 13.37
C ALA A 208 -23.15 1.51 14.31
N ARG A 209 -22.41 2.55 14.71
CA ARG A 209 -22.93 3.68 15.51
C ARG A 209 -23.02 4.92 14.64
N PHE A 210 -24.11 5.66 14.76
CA PHE A 210 -24.21 6.96 14.10
C PHE A 210 -23.37 8.01 14.85
N ASN A 211 -22.56 8.78 14.13
CA ASN A 211 -21.84 9.93 14.70
C ASN A 211 -22.78 10.99 15.29
N THR A 212 -24.00 11.08 14.75
CA THR A 212 -25.09 11.90 15.29
C THR A 212 -26.34 11.05 15.43
N PRO A 213 -26.94 10.93 16.63
CA PRO A 213 -28.12 10.11 16.85
C PRO A 213 -29.29 10.48 15.93
N PRO A 214 -29.98 9.49 15.32
CA PRO A 214 -31.16 9.77 14.50
C PRO A 214 -32.28 10.41 15.35
N SER A 215 -32.86 11.51 14.85
CA SER A 215 -33.92 12.25 15.55
C SER A 215 -35.29 11.56 15.54
N ASN A 216 -35.43 10.47 14.78
CA ASN A 216 -36.67 9.73 14.54
C ASN A 216 -36.88 8.53 15.49
N GLY A 217 -36.06 8.40 16.54
CA GLY A 217 -36.15 7.29 17.49
C GLY A 217 -35.65 5.95 16.93
N ALA A 218 -34.91 5.97 15.81
CA ALA A 218 -34.23 4.78 15.31
C ALA A 218 -33.13 4.31 16.29
N PRO A 219 -32.80 3.01 16.30
CA PRO A 219 -31.71 2.48 17.12
C PRO A 219 -30.39 3.24 16.85
N GLN A 220 -29.71 3.64 17.92
CA GLN A 220 -28.40 4.32 17.82
C GLN A 220 -27.28 3.38 17.35
N GLU A 221 -27.51 2.07 17.47
CA GLU A 221 -26.63 0.99 17.08
C GLU A 221 -27.37 0.06 16.13
N ILE A 222 -26.77 -0.21 14.97
CA ILE A 222 -27.30 -1.16 13.99
C ILE A 222 -26.37 -2.38 13.95
N PRO A 223 -26.86 -3.59 14.25
CA PRO A 223 -26.07 -4.80 14.09
C PRO A 223 -25.61 -4.98 12.65
N LEU A 224 -24.36 -5.41 12.49
CA LEU A 224 -23.72 -5.65 11.22
C LEU A 224 -23.49 -7.14 11.01
N LYS A 225 -23.81 -7.63 9.82
CA LYS A 225 -23.49 -8.98 9.36
C LYS A 225 -22.11 -8.95 8.72
N VAL A 226 -21.22 -9.81 9.19
CA VAL A 226 -19.92 -10.05 8.54
C VAL A 226 -20.15 -10.81 7.24
N LEU A 227 -19.67 -10.26 6.13
CA LEU A 227 -19.77 -10.89 4.81
C LEU A 227 -18.50 -11.64 4.44
N LEU A 228 -17.33 -11.07 4.76
CA LEU A 228 -16.04 -11.64 4.42
C LEU A 228 -15.03 -11.40 5.55
N VAL A 229 -14.33 -12.47 5.91
CA VAL A 229 -13.22 -12.46 6.87
C VAL A 229 -11.99 -13.02 6.18
N GLU A 230 -10.87 -12.32 6.29
CA GLU A 230 -9.57 -12.83 5.89
C GLU A 230 -8.79 -13.28 7.13
N MET A 231 -8.14 -14.43 7.04
CA MET A 231 -7.29 -14.98 8.10
C MET A 231 -5.86 -15.09 7.58
N VAL A 232 -4.93 -14.44 8.27
CA VAL A 232 -3.49 -14.46 7.94
C VAL A 232 -2.72 -15.02 9.13
N PRO A 233 -1.64 -15.80 8.93
CA PRO A 233 -0.80 -16.24 10.03
C PRO A 233 -0.26 -15.01 10.76
N SER A 234 -0.55 -14.88 12.06
CA SER A 234 -0.20 -13.75 12.96
C SER A 234 -1.22 -12.62 13.12
N VAL A 235 -2.35 -12.63 12.38
CA VAL A 235 -3.50 -11.73 12.62
C VAL A 235 -4.74 -12.59 12.75
N THR A 236 -5.39 -12.56 13.91
CA THR A 236 -6.44 -13.54 14.23
C THR A 236 -7.63 -13.47 13.25
N TRP A 237 -7.97 -12.29 12.71
CA TRP A 237 -8.88 -12.10 11.56
C TRP A 237 -9.02 -10.61 11.18
N THR A 238 -9.30 -10.31 9.91
CA THR A 238 -9.68 -8.97 9.40
C THR A 238 -11.07 -9.04 8.76
N VAL A 239 -11.98 -8.12 9.14
CA VAL A 239 -13.31 -8.00 8.50
C VAL A 239 -13.20 -7.08 7.30
N LEU A 240 -13.35 -7.63 6.09
CA LEU A 240 -13.21 -6.89 4.84
C LEU A 240 -14.52 -6.23 4.39
N SER A 241 -15.67 -6.77 4.82
CA SER A 241 -16.97 -6.19 4.49
C SER A 241 -18.07 -6.60 5.47
N VAL A 242 -19.00 -5.68 5.66
CA VAL A 242 -20.19 -5.82 6.51
C VAL A 242 -21.43 -5.33 5.76
N SER A 243 -22.60 -5.89 6.08
CA SER A 243 -23.90 -5.33 5.67
C SER A 243 -24.82 -5.13 6.87
N PHE A 244 -25.87 -4.35 6.70
CA PHE A 244 -26.97 -4.32 7.65
C PHE A 244 -27.73 -5.67 7.63
N TYR A 245 -28.34 -6.02 8.76
CA TYR A 245 -29.38 -7.05 8.78
C TYR A 245 -30.67 -6.44 8.21
N ASP A 246 -31.22 -7.07 7.17
CA ASP A 246 -32.55 -6.73 6.62
C ASP A 246 -33.68 -7.05 7.62
#